data_AF-A0AAX2UP54-F1
#
_entry.id   AF-A0AAX2UP54-F1
#
_cell.length_a   1.000
_cell.length_b   1.000
_cell.length_c   1.000
_cell.angle_alpha   90.00
_cell.angle_beta   90.00
_cell.angle_gamma   90.00
#
_symmetry.space_group_name_H-M   'P 1'
#
loop_
_entity.id
_entity.type
_entity.pdbx_description
1 polymer ?
#
loop_
_entity_poly.entity_id
_entity_poly.type
_entity_poly.pdbx_seq_one_letter_code
_entity_poly.pdbx_strand_id
1 'polypeptide(L)'
;MTIECPSCHGKGRLDGFANGGPDISLHYYGSLPCFRCKSTGRVPKAMPDWMAGGRRLRLYRAANNITLRQMAKAMGLTIAEVSAMDNGRSDPTPALSRYNIPDSMPDVVLSVATLQAAMTNGVIDE
;
A
#
# COMPACT_ATOMS: atom_id res chain seq x y z
N MET A 1 3.27 -23.54 0.84
CA MET A 1 2.74 -23.56 2.22
C MET A 1 1.96 -22.27 2.49
N THR A 2 0.81 -22.35 3.16
CA THR A 2 -0.03 -21.18 3.51
C THR A 2 -0.04 -20.95 5.03
N ILE A 3 -0.27 -19.71 5.44
CA ILE A 3 -0.50 -19.30 6.83
C ILE A 3 -1.88 -18.66 6.98
N GLU A 4 -2.31 -18.44 8.22
CA GLU A 4 -3.49 -17.62 8.51
C GLU A 4 -3.31 -16.20 7.94
N CYS A 5 -4.37 -15.65 7.34
CA CYS A 5 -4.32 -14.31 6.78
C CYS A 5 -4.12 -13.27 7.91
N PRO A 6 -3.02 -12.49 7.89
CA PRO A 6 -2.74 -11.54 8.97
C PRO A 6 -3.70 -10.34 8.95
N SER A 7 -4.44 -10.11 7.86
CA SER A 7 -5.38 -9.01 7.77
C SER A 7 -6.76 -9.32 8.37
N CYS A 8 -7.24 -10.56 8.22
CA CYS A 8 -8.57 -10.95 8.72
C CYS A 8 -8.52 -11.99 9.85
N HIS A 9 -7.32 -12.37 10.30
CA HIS A 9 -7.12 -13.37 11.35
C HIS A 9 -7.91 -14.65 11.08
N GLY A 10 -7.74 -15.21 9.87
CA GLY A 10 -8.39 -16.46 9.48
C GLY A 10 -9.88 -16.34 9.11
N LYS A 11 -10.56 -15.25 9.44
CA LYS A 11 -12.02 -15.11 9.27
C LYS A 11 -12.49 -15.06 7.82
N GLY A 12 -11.60 -14.72 6.87
CA GLY A 12 -11.95 -14.52 5.46
C GLY A 12 -12.81 -13.27 5.19
N ARG A 13 -13.23 -12.54 6.22
CA ARG A 13 -14.06 -11.35 6.11
C ARG A 13 -13.51 -10.21 6.98
N LEU A 14 -13.89 -8.99 6.63
CA LEU A 14 -13.56 -7.77 7.36
C LEU A 14 -14.86 -6.96 7.52
N ASP A 15 -15.07 -6.35 8.66
CA ASP A 15 -16.15 -5.38 8.80
C ASP A 15 -15.73 -4.06 8.17
N GLY A 16 -16.61 -3.48 7.36
CA GLY A 16 -16.28 -2.27 6.63
C GLY A 16 -17.48 -1.62 5.96
N PHE A 17 -17.26 -0.39 5.52
CA PHE A 17 -18.23 0.37 4.75
C PHE A 17 -18.03 0.11 3.26
N ALA A 18 -19.06 -0.42 2.60
CA ALA A 18 -19.09 -0.61 1.16
C ALA A 18 -19.64 0.63 0.47
N ASN A 19 -18.87 1.15 -0.50
CA ASN A 19 -19.37 2.12 -1.45
C ASN A 19 -20.17 1.39 -2.55
N GLY A 20 -21.47 1.66 -2.66
CA GLY A 20 -22.40 1.12 -3.64
C GLY A 20 -22.57 1.99 -4.89
N GLY A 21 -21.70 2.98 -5.08
CA GLY A 21 -21.72 3.90 -6.21
C GLY A 21 -22.30 5.28 -5.86
N PRO A 22 -22.81 6.02 -6.86
CA PRO A 22 -23.36 7.37 -6.67
C PRO A 22 -24.66 7.40 -5.84
N ASP A 23 -25.41 6.29 -5.81
CA ASP A 23 -26.63 6.18 -5.02
C ASP A 23 -26.29 5.88 -3.56
N ILE A 24 -26.60 6.83 -2.68
CA ILE A 24 -26.32 6.74 -1.25
C ILE A 24 -27.07 5.61 -0.55
N SER A 25 -28.24 5.21 -1.09
CA SER A 25 -29.03 4.12 -0.51
C SER A 25 -28.36 2.76 -0.67
N LEU A 26 -27.38 2.64 -1.58
CA LEU A 26 -26.60 1.44 -1.82
C LEU A 26 -25.33 1.36 -0.94
N HIS A 27 -25.06 2.41 -0.14
CA HIS A 27 -24.01 2.37 0.87
C HIS A 27 -24.44 1.54 2.06
N TYR A 28 -23.56 0.66 2.54
CA TYR A 28 -23.83 -0.13 3.74
C TYR A 28 -22.57 -0.39 4.55
N TYR A 29 -22.73 -0.47 5.86
CA TYR A 29 -21.73 -1.07 6.73
C TYR A 29 -22.05 -2.55 6.90
N GLY A 30 -21.05 -3.42 6.76
CA GLY A 30 -21.26 -4.84 6.97
C GLY A 30 -20.02 -5.67 6.74
N SER A 31 -20.24 -6.97 6.71
CA SER A 31 -19.17 -7.93 6.50
C SER A 31 -18.78 -7.97 5.02
N LEU A 32 -17.53 -7.64 4.71
CA LEU A 32 -16.98 -7.62 3.37
C LEU A 32 -15.98 -8.76 3.17
N PRO A 33 -15.81 -9.28 1.94
CA PRO A 33 -14.72 -10.19 1.62
C PRO A 33 -13.36 -9.58 1.99
N CYS A 34 -12.50 -10.34 2.67
CA CYS A 34 -11.14 -9.86 2.93
C CYS A 34 -10.40 -9.70 1.60
N PHE A 35 -10.03 -8.47 1.25
CA PHE A 35 -9.37 -8.14 -0.02
C PHE A 35 -8.00 -8.82 -0.21
N ARG A 36 -7.35 -9.25 0.89
CA ARG A 36 -6.05 -9.92 0.84
C ARG A 36 -6.17 -11.40 0.53
N CYS A 37 -6.89 -12.16 1.37
CA CYS A 37 -7.03 -13.60 1.20
C CYS A 37 -8.19 -14.00 0.27
N LYS A 38 -8.99 -13.03 -0.21
CA LYS A 38 -10.18 -13.27 -1.03
C LYS A 38 -11.13 -14.29 -0.41
N SER A 39 -11.45 -14.08 0.86
CA SER A 39 -12.32 -14.95 1.67
C SER A 39 -11.85 -16.35 2.01
N THR A 40 -10.62 -16.74 1.64
CA THR A 40 -10.07 -18.05 2.02
C THR A 40 -9.60 -18.16 3.48
N GLY A 41 -9.43 -17.02 4.18
CA GLY A 41 -8.82 -16.98 5.51
C GLY A 41 -7.32 -17.28 5.54
N ARG A 42 -6.70 -17.61 4.40
CA ARG A 42 -5.30 -18.02 4.31
C ARG A 42 -4.54 -17.27 3.21
N VAL A 43 -3.25 -17.11 3.40
CA VAL A 43 -2.35 -16.47 2.44
C VAL A 43 -1.06 -17.28 2.28
N PRO A 44 -0.29 -17.09 1.19
CA PRO A 44 1.03 -17.67 1.07
C PRO A 44 1.92 -17.29 2.26
N LYS A 45 2.79 -18.21 2.72
CA LYS A 45 3.72 -17.96 3.83
C LYS A 45 4.62 -16.75 3.61
N ALA A 46 4.93 -16.40 2.35
CA ALA A 46 5.75 -15.24 1.98
C ALA A 46 5.01 -13.89 2.04
N MET A 47 3.67 -13.89 2.18
CA MET A 47 2.89 -12.65 2.12
C MET A 47 3.23 -11.63 3.23
N PRO A 48 3.55 -12.01 4.49
CA PRO A 48 4.05 -11.07 5.49
C PRO A 48 5.32 -10.33 5.03
N ASP A 49 6.25 -11.03 4.41
CA ASP A 49 7.48 -10.42 3.89
C ASP A 49 7.17 -9.46 2.74
N TRP A 50 6.23 -9.83 1.86
CA TRP A 50 5.74 -8.93 0.81
C TRP A 50 5.03 -7.71 1.38
N MET A 51 4.30 -7.84 2.48
CA MET A 51 3.66 -6.71 3.17
C MET A 51 4.70 -5.74 3.76
N ALA A 52 5.74 -6.26 4.41
CA ALA A 52 6.84 -5.45 4.91
C ALA A 52 7.60 -4.76 3.76
N GLY A 53 7.94 -5.53 2.72
CA GLY A 53 8.61 -5.02 1.52
C GLY A 53 7.80 -3.96 0.78
N GLY A 54 6.50 -4.17 0.60
CA GLY A 54 5.58 -3.22 -0.01
C GLY A 54 5.49 -1.90 0.77
N ARG A 55 5.46 -1.97 2.11
CA ARG A 55 5.50 -0.77 2.96
C ARG A 55 6.79 0.04 2.71
N ARG A 56 7.94 -0.62 2.65
CA ARG A 56 9.24 0.02 2.37
C ARG A 56 9.25 0.66 0.98
N LEU A 57 8.79 -0.07 -0.04
CA LEU A 57 8.69 0.44 -1.41
C LEU A 57 7.81 1.70 -1.46
N ARG A 58 6.63 1.66 -0.84
CA ARG A 58 5.71 2.80 -0.78
C ARG A 58 6.31 4.01 -0.06
N LEU A 59 7.01 3.79 1.05
CA LEU A 59 7.69 4.86 1.81
C LEU A 59 8.82 5.49 1.00
N TYR A 60 9.68 4.68 0.38
CA TYR A 60 10.73 5.15 -0.52
C TYR A 60 10.13 6.00 -1.64
N ARG A 61 9.06 5.50 -2.27
CA ARG A 61 8.40 6.15 -3.38
C ARG A 61 7.81 7.51 -2.95
N ALA A 62 7.20 7.59 -1.77
CA ALA A 62 6.71 8.85 -1.20
C ALA A 62 7.85 9.83 -0.87
N ALA A 63 8.93 9.37 -0.24
CA ALA A 63 10.07 10.20 0.13
C ALA A 63 10.81 10.81 -1.08
N ASN A 64 10.73 10.15 -2.23
CA ASN A 64 11.35 10.58 -3.47
C ASN A 64 10.37 11.25 -4.46
N ASN A 65 9.14 11.56 -4.03
CA ASN A 65 8.09 12.14 -4.90
C ASN A 65 7.82 11.33 -6.18
N ILE A 66 7.98 10.02 -6.12
CA ILE A 66 7.73 9.12 -7.24
C ILE A 66 6.25 8.72 -7.24
N THR A 67 5.57 8.89 -8.37
CA THR A 67 4.21 8.38 -8.55
C THR A 67 4.22 6.91 -8.95
N LEU A 68 3.10 6.20 -8.72
CA LEU A 68 2.95 4.83 -9.24
C LEU A 68 3.17 4.77 -10.76
N ARG A 69 2.71 5.78 -11.51
CA ARG A 69 2.87 5.86 -12.97
C ARG A 69 4.34 5.99 -13.38
N GLN A 70 5.11 6.84 -12.71
CA GLN A 70 6.54 7.01 -13.00
C GLN A 70 7.32 5.73 -12.71
N MET A 71 7.08 5.10 -11.56
CA MET A 71 7.74 3.83 -11.21
C MET A 71 7.35 2.71 -12.18
N ALA A 72 6.06 2.57 -12.51
CA ALA A 72 5.57 1.61 -13.48
C ALA A 72 6.29 1.75 -14.84
N LYS A 73 6.37 3.00 -15.35
CA LYS A 73 7.11 3.30 -16.58
C LYS A 73 8.61 2.95 -16.46
N ALA A 74 9.25 3.31 -15.35
CA ALA A 74 10.68 3.06 -15.14
C ALA A 74 11.03 1.56 -14.99
N MET A 75 10.06 0.74 -14.58
CA MET A 75 10.22 -0.70 -14.39
C MET A 75 9.69 -1.55 -15.55
N GLY A 76 8.98 -0.95 -16.52
CA GLY A 76 8.28 -1.72 -17.55
C GLY A 76 7.11 -2.53 -17.02
N LEU A 77 6.46 -2.04 -15.95
CA LEU A 77 5.30 -2.67 -15.30
C LEU A 77 4.04 -1.83 -15.53
N THR A 78 2.89 -2.41 -15.24
CA THR A 78 1.63 -1.69 -15.12
C THR A 78 1.52 -0.97 -13.78
N ILE A 79 0.68 0.07 -13.71
CA ILE A 79 0.36 0.76 -12.45
C ILE A 79 -0.24 -0.22 -11.41
N ALA A 80 -1.02 -1.20 -11.88
CA ALA A 80 -1.66 -2.19 -11.03
C ALA A 80 -0.65 -3.14 -10.38
N GLU A 81 0.40 -3.54 -11.10
CA GLU A 81 1.49 -4.37 -10.56
C GLU A 81 2.31 -3.62 -9.50
N VAL A 82 2.66 -2.36 -9.75
CA VAL A 82 3.35 -1.54 -8.73
C VAL A 82 2.46 -1.35 -7.50
N SER A 83 1.17 -1.08 -7.69
CA SER A 83 0.21 -1.00 -6.59
C SER A 83 0.06 -2.33 -5.84
N ALA A 84 0.13 -3.47 -6.53
CA ALA A 84 0.10 -4.78 -5.90
C ALA A 84 1.34 -4.99 -5.02
N MET A 85 2.53 -4.61 -5.47
CA MET A 85 3.77 -4.66 -4.69
C MET A 85 3.68 -3.73 -3.47
N ASP A 86 3.29 -2.46 -3.64
CA ASP A 86 3.16 -1.47 -2.55
C ASP A 86 2.23 -1.96 -1.41
N ASN A 87 1.20 -2.73 -1.75
CA ASN A 87 0.21 -3.25 -0.80
C ASN A 87 0.54 -4.68 -0.30
N GLY A 88 1.69 -5.24 -0.71
CA GLY A 88 2.14 -6.58 -0.36
C GLY A 88 1.22 -7.69 -0.88
N ARG A 89 0.60 -7.47 -2.04
CA ARG A 89 -0.23 -8.47 -2.74
C ARG A 89 0.59 -9.29 -3.75
N SER A 90 1.75 -8.79 -4.14
CA SER A 90 2.74 -9.46 -4.98
C SER A 90 4.15 -9.20 -4.43
N ASP A 91 5.11 -10.00 -4.88
CA ASP A 91 6.51 -9.90 -4.46
C ASP A 91 7.12 -8.53 -4.83
N PRO A 92 7.54 -7.72 -3.84
CA PRO A 92 8.16 -6.41 -4.09
C PRO A 92 9.67 -6.50 -4.35
N THR A 93 10.30 -7.68 -4.21
CA THR A 93 11.76 -7.86 -4.30
C THR A 93 12.36 -7.26 -5.57
N PRO A 94 11.78 -7.43 -6.77
CA PRO A 94 12.33 -6.82 -7.99
C PRO A 94 12.44 -5.29 -7.91
N ALA A 95 11.44 -4.63 -7.30
CA ALA A 95 11.46 -3.18 -7.10
C ALA A 95 12.49 -2.79 -6.02
N LEU A 96 12.49 -3.50 -4.88
CA LEU A 96 13.43 -3.23 -3.79
C LEU A 96 14.88 -3.32 -4.24
N SER A 97 15.23 -4.37 -5.00
CA SER A 97 16.57 -4.56 -5.54
C SER A 97 16.93 -3.50 -6.58
N ARG A 98 16.03 -3.17 -7.52
CA ARG A 98 16.29 -2.18 -8.58
C ARG A 98 16.61 -0.79 -8.02
N TYR A 99 15.91 -0.40 -6.95
CA TYR A 99 16.08 0.91 -6.31
C TYR A 99 17.03 0.89 -5.12
N ASN A 100 17.69 -0.25 -4.85
CA ASN A 100 18.58 -0.45 -3.71
C ASN A 100 17.97 0.04 -2.37
N ILE A 101 16.70 -0.32 -2.15
CA ILE A 101 15.94 0.13 -0.98
C ILE A 101 16.40 -0.70 0.23
N PRO A 102 16.92 -0.06 1.30
CA PRO A 102 17.47 -0.77 2.44
C PRO A 102 16.40 -1.54 3.21
N ASP A 103 16.85 -2.56 3.97
CA ASP A 103 15.93 -3.39 4.72
C ASP A 103 15.18 -2.65 5.83
N SER A 104 15.83 -1.61 6.35
CA SER A 104 15.23 -0.59 7.21
C SER A 104 15.18 0.72 6.45
N MET A 105 13.98 1.15 6.07
CA MET A 105 13.76 2.57 5.81
C MET A 105 13.66 3.26 7.17
N PRO A 106 14.34 4.40 7.42
CA PRO A 106 14.02 5.19 8.60
C PRO A 106 12.51 5.42 8.59
N ASP A 107 11.87 5.33 9.75
CA ASP A 107 10.47 5.74 9.84
C ASP A 107 10.43 7.20 9.38
N VAL A 108 10.07 7.40 8.12
CA VAL A 108 9.61 8.69 7.63
C VAL A 108 8.26 8.83 8.31
N VAL A 109 8.32 9.18 9.59
CA VAL A 109 7.23 9.86 10.25
C VAL A 109 7.00 11.04 9.31
N LEU A 110 5.91 10.98 8.56
CA LEU A 110 5.24 12.17 8.05
C LEU A 110 4.88 12.98 9.29
N SER A 111 5.88 13.59 9.92
CA SER A 111 5.65 14.46 11.04
C SER A 111 4.91 15.63 10.42
N VAL A 112 3.74 15.93 10.96
CA VAL A 112 2.94 17.07 10.55
C VAL A 112 3.79 18.35 10.55
N ALA A 113 4.84 18.40 11.39
CA ALA A 113 5.85 19.44 11.42
C ALA A 113 6.66 19.60 10.12
N THR A 114 7.01 18.52 9.41
CA THR A 114 7.77 18.60 8.14
C THR A 114 6.88 19.07 6.99
N LEU A 115 5.58 18.75 7.02
CA LEU A 115 4.60 19.25 6.04
C LEU A 115 4.25 20.72 6.29
N GLN A 116 4.12 21.16 7.55
CA GLN A 116 3.88 22.57 7.88
C GLN A 116 5.05 23.47 7.47
N ALA A 117 6.30 23.04 7.61
CA ALA A 117 7.47 23.80 7.16
C ALA A 117 7.53 23.99 5.63
N ALA A 118 7.00 23.04 4.84
CA ALA A 118 6.91 23.17 3.39
C ALA A 118 5.77 24.11 2.96
N MET A 119 4.73 24.28 3.78
CA MET A 119 3.60 25.16 3.52
C MET A 119 3.83 26.62 3.96
N THR A 120 4.78 26.88 4.87
CA THR A 120 5.11 28.25 5.33
C THR A 120 6.11 28.99 4.46
N ASN A 121 6.83 28.30 3.55
CA ASN A 121 7.83 28.93 2.67
C ASN A 121 7.31 29.27 1.27
N GLY A 122 6.04 28.94 0.97
CA GLY A 122 5.34 29.42 -0.22
C GLY A 122 4.66 30.75 0.08
N VAL A 123 5.47 31.81 0.24
CA VAL A 123 4.97 33.18 0.19
C VAL A 123 4.33 33.37 -1.19
N ILE A 124 3.02 33.57 -1.20
CA ILE A 124 2.31 34.15 -2.33
C ILE A 124 2.61 35.65 -2.21
N ASP A 125 3.60 36.13 -2.95
CA ASP A 125 3.71 37.55 -3.26
C ASP A 125 2.87 37.81 -4.52
N GLU A 126 1.90 38.70 -4.32
CA GLU A 126 0.95 39.35 -5.25
C GLU A 126 -0.27 38.58 -5.76
#